data_AF-A0A2Z4MRV5-F1
#
_entry.id   AF-A0A2Z4MRV5-F1
#
_cell.length_a   1.000
_cell.length_b   1.000
_cell.length_c   1.000
_cell.angle_alpha   90.00
_cell.angle_beta   90.00
_cell.angle_gamma   90.00
#
_symmetry.space_group_name_H-M   'P 1'
#
loop_
_entity.id
_entity.type
_entity.pdbx_description
1 polymer ?
#
loop_
_entity_poly.entity_id
_entity_poly.type
_entity_poly.pdbx_seq_one_letter_code
_entity_poly.pdbx_strand_id
1 'polypeptide(L)'
;MKLRFTYTILLLLALSLTVISCKPDSASQIRPHSLKTQPLAERNESQKPVLLILIDSLMDKPLQEAIRQGRAPALGYLLANGRYYPQVVSSFPTMSVTIDSTLLTGTYANEHHVPGLSWFSNKEKRMIYYGYGPKEGLKIDQPQVLLDILHQLNLAQLNPHTKTIHEELAEKGKDTASINAILWRGKTPHSLQIPRLIDFGTRLPSEINVTGPKLMSYAAFAQLDPNQKSEKRIWRKYGMNDEFSAQEAAYLIAHKKLPPLTITYLPENDMEVHKKGPATIEGIEKADKALQGVLDAFGSWDKAIKEARWIVMGDSGQSAVLDDRKAATIDLRSLLTDYQIAKISKPVTPADQVVISTNERMAYIYALDSRIPLSDIVKRLQREPKLDIIARKEDEKIVVTAGKISRQFSYQPNGAYTDPYGQTWTFNGDPRLLDMTIKNNRITYGKYPDVLARLYGALNSHEGRYVVVTVRPGHELITESSPTHIGGAAHGSLHEVDSLVPLVVTGTTTGPKTLRIVDLKDWLLRLTTE
;
A
#
# COMPACT_ATOMS: atom_id res chain seq x y z
N MET A 1 -35.70 8.35 -2.74
CA MET A 1 -34.97 8.76 -1.51
C MET A 1 -34.11 7.63 -0.93
N LYS A 2 -34.65 6.40 -0.75
CA LYS A 2 -33.92 5.25 -0.17
C LYS A 2 -32.67 4.80 -0.94
N LEU A 3 -32.76 4.67 -2.27
CA LEU A 3 -31.61 4.25 -3.10
C LEU A 3 -30.42 5.23 -3.04
N ARG A 4 -30.70 6.54 -2.97
CA ARG A 4 -29.67 7.58 -2.81
C ARG A 4 -28.98 7.52 -1.45
N PHE A 5 -29.73 7.23 -0.38
CA PHE A 5 -29.18 7.13 0.97
C PHE A 5 -28.24 5.92 1.12
N THR A 6 -28.61 4.76 0.56
CA THR A 6 -27.72 3.59 0.57
C THR A 6 -26.48 3.82 -0.28
N TYR A 7 -26.62 4.45 -1.45
CA TYR A 7 -25.47 4.78 -2.30
C TYR A 7 -24.48 5.69 -1.57
N THR A 8 -24.97 6.65 -0.78
CA THR A 8 -24.12 7.52 0.05
C THR A 8 -23.41 6.74 1.16
N ILE A 9 -24.07 5.77 1.81
CA ILE A 9 -23.45 4.94 2.86
C ILE A 9 -22.37 4.03 2.27
N LEU A 10 -22.62 3.40 1.12
CA LEU A 10 -21.63 2.60 0.40
C LEU A 10 -20.43 3.42 -0.03
N LEU A 11 -20.69 4.60 -0.58
CA LEU A 11 -19.64 5.53 -0.96
C LEU A 11 -18.79 5.88 0.25
N LEU A 12 -19.39 6.21 1.40
CA LEU A 12 -18.66 6.50 2.64
C LEU A 12 -17.90 5.29 3.20
N LEU A 13 -18.43 4.07 3.07
CA LEU A 13 -17.77 2.85 3.55
C LEU A 13 -16.58 2.46 2.67
N ALA A 14 -16.74 2.45 1.36
CA ALA A 14 -15.66 2.16 0.44
C ALA A 14 -14.60 3.27 0.47
N LEU A 15 -14.99 4.54 0.64
CA LEU A 15 -14.08 5.65 0.99
C LEU A 15 -13.48 5.55 2.40
N SER A 16 -14.04 4.75 3.30
CA SER A 16 -13.42 4.53 4.62
C SER A 16 -12.42 3.37 4.61
N LEU A 17 -12.63 2.39 3.73
CA LEU A 17 -11.72 1.27 3.49
C LEU A 17 -10.54 1.64 2.59
N THR A 18 -10.60 2.82 1.99
CA THR A 18 -9.62 3.34 1.05
C THR A 18 -9.26 4.73 1.51
N VAL A 19 -8.02 5.13 1.34
CA VAL A 19 -7.44 6.20 2.15
C VAL A 19 -7.87 7.60 1.67
N ILE A 20 -9.18 7.92 1.62
CA ILE A 20 -9.67 9.25 1.24
C ILE A 20 -10.84 9.75 2.12
N SER A 21 -10.62 10.95 2.66
CA SER A 21 -11.39 11.75 3.63
C SER A 21 -12.91 11.90 3.50
N CYS A 22 -13.59 12.02 4.67
CA CYS A 22 -14.41 13.19 5.00
C CYS A 22 -14.68 13.42 6.53
N LYS A 23 -14.43 14.67 6.97
CA LYS A 23 -14.81 15.43 8.19
C LYS A 23 -13.95 15.36 9.48
N PRO A 24 -13.77 16.52 10.18
CA PRO A 24 -13.00 16.62 11.41
C PRO A 24 -13.84 16.39 12.69
N ASP A 25 -13.10 15.97 13.72
CA ASP A 25 -13.29 16.07 15.17
C ASP A 25 -14.42 15.30 15.89
N SER A 26 -13.99 14.36 16.74
CA SER A 26 -14.12 14.55 18.19
C SER A 26 -13.02 13.77 18.91
N ALA A 27 -12.21 14.49 19.69
CA ALA A 27 -11.28 13.89 20.65
C ALA A 27 -12.10 13.16 21.72
N SER A 28 -12.09 11.82 21.68
CA SER A 28 -12.52 11.02 22.82
C SER A 28 -11.36 10.92 23.79
N GLN A 29 -11.61 11.34 25.04
CA GLN A 29 -10.71 11.07 26.15
C GLN A 29 -10.70 9.55 26.39
N ILE A 30 -9.55 8.94 26.15
CA ILE A 30 -9.26 7.55 26.54
C ILE A 30 -9.34 7.52 28.06
N ARG A 31 -10.30 6.79 28.62
CA ARG A 31 -10.33 6.48 30.05
C ARG A 31 -9.40 5.27 30.28
N PRO A 32 -8.35 5.39 31.09
CA PRO A 32 -7.53 4.23 31.44
C PRO A 32 -8.36 3.31 32.34
N HIS A 33 -8.81 2.17 31.81
CA HIS A 33 -9.25 1.08 32.67
C HIS A 33 -8.02 0.38 33.23
N SER A 34 -7.67 0.71 34.48
CA SER A 34 -6.65 0.05 35.27
C SER A 34 -7.03 -1.42 35.52
N LEU A 35 -6.59 -2.31 34.64
CA LEU A 35 -6.56 -3.76 34.90
C LEU A 35 -5.24 -4.10 35.60
N LYS A 36 -5.33 -4.61 36.83
CA LYS A 36 -4.18 -5.11 37.59
C LYS A 36 -3.55 -6.29 36.83
N THR A 37 -2.34 -6.10 36.30
CA THR A 37 -1.55 -7.13 35.64
C THR A 37 -0.59 -7.80 36.63
N GLN A 38 -0.63 -9.14 36.67
CA GLN A 38 0.39 -9.94 37.35
C GLN A 38 1.64 -10.10 36.46
N PRO A 39 2.84 -10.29 37.03
CA PRO A 39 4.08 -10.46 36.26
C PRO A 39 4.01 -11.71 35.38
N LEU A 40 4.38 -11.57 34.12
CA LEU A 40 4.56 -12.69 33.19
C LEU A 40 5.95 -13.28 33.40
N ALA A 41 6.09 -14.61 33.27
CA ALA A 41 7.39 -15.25 33.22
C ALA A 41 8.14 -14.82 31.94
N GLU A 42 9.45 -14.59 32.06
CA GLU A 42 10.30 -14.17 30.93
C GLU A 42 10.24 -15.21 29.81
N ARG A 43 9.89 -14.78 28.59
CA ARG A 43 9.92 -15.64 27.40
C ARG A 43 11.38 -15.82 26.95
N ASN A 44 11.74 -17.04 26.56
CA ASN A 44 12.99 -17.27 25.84
C ASN A 44 13.01 -16.43 24.54
N GLU A 45 14.20 -15.99 24.10
CA GLU A 45 14.36 -15.16 22.90
C GLU A 45 13.62 -15.74 21.68
N SER A 46 13.70 -17.04 21.42
CA SER A 46 13.00 -17.74 20.31
C SER A 46 11.47 -17.79 20.43
N GLN A 47 10.89 -17.36 21.57
CA GLN A 47 9.45 -17.36 21.81
C GLN A 47 8.82 -15.96 21.82
N LYS A 48 9.63 -14.91 21.60
CA LYS A 48 9.12 -13.54 21.56
C LYS A 48 8.28 -13.31 20.29
N PRO A 49 6.99 -12.93 20.42
CA PRO A 49 6.17 -12.60 19.27
C PRO A 49 6.70 -11.36 18.55
N VAL A 50 6.43 -11.28 17.26
CA VAL A 50 6.72 -10.12 16.42
C VAL A 50 5.44 -9.30 16.25
N LEU A 51 5.51 -8.02 16.59
CA LEU A 51 4.51 -7.02 16.26
C LEU A 51 5.05 -6.15 15.12
N LEU A 52 4.46 -6.30 13.95
CA LEU A 52 4.69 -5.44 12.79
C LEU A 52 3.61 -4.37 12.74
N ILE A 53 4.01 -3.12 13.01
CA ILE A 53 3.14 -1.94 12.95
C ILE A 53 3.44 -1.20 11.66
N LEU A 54 2.46 -1.16 10.75
CA LEU A 54 2.53 -0.40 9.51
C LEU A 54 1.80 0.92 9.71
N ILE A 55 2.50 2.04 9.50
CA ILE A 55 1.91 3.37 9.56
C ILE A 55 1.87 3.91 8.13
N ASP A 56 0.67 4.10 7.61
CA ASP A 56 0.43 4.52 6.23
C ASP A 56 1.10 5.87 5.93
N SER A 57 1.88 5.94 4.85
CA SER A 57 2.65 7.11 4.43
C SER A 57 3.59 7.70 5.49
N LEU A 58 4.12 6.87 6.40
CA LEU A 58 5.16 7.30 7.34
C LEU A 58 6.47 7.56 6.59
N MET A 59 7.00 8.78 6.71
CA MET A 59 8.26 9.20 6.07
C MET A 59 9.31 9.60 7.10
N ASP A 60 10.59 9.42 6.75
CA ASP A 60 11.75 9.66 7.62
C ASP A 60 11.76 11.08 8.22
N LYS A 61 11.73 12.12 7.37
CA LYS A 61 11.82 13.52 7.83
C LYS A 61 10.70 13.95 8.79
N PRO A 62 9.41 13.78 8.46
CA PRO A 62 8.34 14.17 9.39
C PRO A 62 8.33 13.30 10.66
N LEU A 63 8.75 12.03 10.61
CA LEU A 63 8.93 11.19 11.80
C LEU A 63 9.98 11.77 12.74
N GLN A 64 11.17 12.08 12.22
CA GLN A 64 12.25 12.68 13.01
C GLN A 64 11.82 14.02 13.62
N GLU A 65 11.07 14.83 12.86
CA GLU A 65 10.55 16.11 13.35
C GLU A 65 9.51 15.93 14.46
N ALA A 66 8.58 14.96 14.33
CA ALA A 66 7.61 14.66 15.36
C ALA A 66 8.28 14.21 16.68
N ILE A 67 9.31 13.36 16.59
CA ILE A 67 10.11 12.92 17.75
C ILE A 67 10.85 14.10 18.36
N ARG A 68 11.51 14.94 17.55
CA ARG A 68 12.25 16.12 18.00
C ARG A 68 11.36 17.12 18.75
N GLN A 69 10.11 17.28 18.33
CA GLN A 69 9.11 18.12 19.00
C GLN A 69 8.48 17.46 20.24
N GLY A 70 8.83 16.21 20.57
CA GLY A 70 8.21 15.47 21.66
C GLY A 70 6.77 15.02 21.39
N ARG A 71 6.33 15.02 20.13
CA ARG A 71 4.96 14.68 19.70
C ARG A 71 4.79 13.22 19.26
N ALA A 72 5.88 12.46 19.22
CA ALA A 72 5.88 11.02 18.94
C ALA A 72 6.71 10.24 19.99
N PRO A 73 6.33 10.26 21.28
CA PRO A 73 7.11 9.64 22.35
C PRO A 73 7.22 8.11 22.26
N ALA A 74 6.19 7.38 21.78
CA ALA A 74 6.29 5.93 21.65
C ALA A 74 7.27 5.51 20.55
N LEU A 75 7.17 6.15 19.38
CA LEU A 75 8.09 5.96 18.26
C LEU A 75 9.51 6.39 18.65
N GLY A 76 9.65 7.52 19.36
CA GLY A 76 10.93 7.98 19.90
C GLY A 76 11.54 6.99 20.88
N TYR A 77 10.72 6.37 21.75
CA TYR A 77 11.17 5.35 22.69
C TYR A 77 11.65 4.07 21.99
N LEU A 78 10.89 3.56 21.01
CA LEU A 78 11.32 2.41 20.21
C LEU A 78 12.61 2.71 19.45
N LEU A 79 12.71 3.90 18.83
CA LEU A 79 13.91 4.32 18.10
C LEU A 79 15.13 4.38 19.04
N ALA A 80 14.99 4.95 20.23
CA ALA A 80 16.07 5.05 21.22
C ALA A 80 16.55 3.70 21.77
N ASN A 81 15.69 2.67 21.76
CA ASN A 81 16.00 1.32 22.26
C ASN A 81 16.24 0.30 21.14
N GLY A 82 16.27 0.75 19.88
CA GLY A 82 16.28 -0.09 18.70
C GLY A 82 17.29 0.34 17.64
N ARG A 83 17.09 -0.16 16.42
CA ARG A 83 17.82 0.25 15.22
C ARG A 83 16.88 1.00 14.29
N TYR A 84 17.41 2.04 13.67
CA TYR A 84 16.68 2.87 12.73
C TYR A 84 17.29 2.78 11.33
N TYR A 85 16.45 2.49 10.35
CA TYR A 85 16.81 2.49 8.94
C TYR A 85 15.94 3.53 8.23
N PRO A 86 16.50 4.68 7.80
CA PRO A 86 15.70 5.77 7.23
C PRO A 86 15.25 5.52 5.78
N GLN A 87 15.83 4.51 5.12
CA GLN A 87 15.70 4.29 3.68
C GLN A 87 15.49 2.80 3.38
N VAL A 88 14.25 2.34 3.54
CA VAL A 88 13.79 1.04 3.04
C VAL A 88 13.05 1.25 1.74
N VAL A 89 13.41 0.48 0.70
CA VAL A 89 12.76 0.60 -0.62
C VAL A 89 11.43 -0.14 -0.64
N SER A 90 10.38 0.57 -1.01
CA SER A 90 9.02 0.07 -1.19
C SER A 90 8.81 -0.63 -2.55
N SER A 91 7.62 -1.17 -2.80
CA SER A 91 7.26 -1.81 -4.06
C SER A 91 6.86 -0.77 -5.13
N PHE A 92 6.55 -1.21 -6.35
CA PHE A 92 6.05 -0.32 -7.42
C PHE A 92 4.80 -0.90 -8.09
N PRO A 93 3.74 -0.10 -8.29
CA PRO A 93 3.56 1.24 -7.72
C PRO A 93 3.57 1.26 -6.21
N THR A 94 3.93 2.41 -5.64
CA THR A 94 3.92 2.62 -4.18
C THR A 94 2.48 2.86 -3.72
N MET A 95 1.60 1.92 -4.01
CA MET A 95 0.18 1.90 -3.63
C MET A 95 -0.01 0.81 -2.59
N SER A 96 -0.72 1.09 -1.50
CA SER A 96 -0.75 0.21 -0.31
C SER A 96 -1.16 -1.23 -0.64
N VAL A 97 -2.10 -1.46 -1.59
CA VAL A 97 -2.46 -2.82 -2.05
C VAL A 97 -1.29 -3.58 -2.69
N THR A 98 -0.44 -2.91 -3.45
CA THR A 98 0.74 -3.49 -4.10
C THR A 98 1.87 -3.67 -3.10
N ILE A 99 2.02 -2.73 -2.16
CA ILE A 99 3.02 -2.79 -1.09
C ILE A 99 2.71 -3.92 -0.12
N ASP A 100 1.49 -4.01 0.39
CA ASP A 100 1.04 -5.11 1.27
C ASP A 100 1.18 -6.47 0.56
N SER A 101 0.84 -6.53 -0.73
CA SER A 101 1.08 -7.75 -1.52
C SER A 101 2.55 -8.13 -1.54
N THR A 102 3.46 -7.19 -1.81
CA THR A 102 4.91 -7.42 -1.78
C THR A 102 5.39 -7.83 -0.38
N LEU A 103 4.95 -7.14 0.67
CA LEU A 103 5.30 -7.41 2.06
C LEU A 103 4.89 -8.84 2.49
N LEU A 104 3.65 -9.23 2.21
CA LEU A 104 3.11 -10.51 2.65
C LEU A 104 3.62 -11.68 1.80
N THR A 105 3.96 -11.46 0.53
CA THR A 105 4.40 -12.54 -0.38
C THR A 105 5.91 -12.63 -0.54
N GLY A 106 6.64 -11.56 -0.24
CA GLY A 106 8.09 -11.47 -0.48
C GLY A 106 8.45 -11.44 -1.96
N THR A 107 7.52 -11.01 -2.83
CA THR A 107 7.73 -10.96 -4.29
C THR A 107 7.26 -9.64 -4.88
N TYR A 108 7.64 -9.34 -6.12
CA TYR A 108 7.18 -8.16 -6.85
C TYR A 108 5.89 -8.44 -7.64
N ALA A 109 5.30 -7.39 -8.23
CA ALA A 109 4.00 -7.46 -8.89
C ALA A 109 3.92 -8.49 -10.03
N ASN A 110 5.04 -8.83 -10.68
CA ASN A 110 5.12 -9.89 -11.68
C ASN A 110 4.88 -11.30 -11.12
N GLU A 111 4.92 -11.48 -9.81
CA GLU A 111 4.63 -12.76 -9.16
C GLU A 111 3.33 -12.69 -8.36
N HIS A 112 3.11 -11.66 -7.55
CA HIS A 112 1.89 -11.57 -6.75
C HIS A 112 0.65 -11.08 -7.54
N HIS A 113 0.85 -10.50 -8.73
CA HIS A 113 -0.20 -10.07 -9.68
C HIS A 113 -1.14 -8.94 -9.24
N VAL A 114 -0.75 -8.12 -8.25
CA VAL A 114 -1.54 -6.95 -7.81
C VAL A 114 -0.88 -5.67 -8.30
N PRO A 115 -1.32 -5.11 -9.44
CA PRO A 115 -0.55 -4.09 -10.17
C PRO A 115 -0.72 -2.66 -9.66
N GLY A 116 -1.73 -2.39 -8.84
CA GLY A 116 -2.03 -1.05 -8.32
C GLY A 116 -3.41 -0.97 -7.68
N LEU A 117 -3.77 0.21 -7.16
CA LEU A 117 -5.07 0.51 -6.56
C LEU A 117 -6.21 0.48 -7.60
N SER A 118 -5.92 0.93 -8.82
CA SER A 118 -6.77 0.74 -10.00
C SER A 118 -5.97 0.09 -11.12
N TRP A 119 -6.64 -0.74 -11.94
CA TRP A 119 -6.05 -1.38 -13.12
C TRP A 119 -7.14 -1.97 -14.03
N PHE A 120 -6.80 -2.28 -15.29
CA PHE A 120 -7.72 -2.95 -16.21
C PHE A 120 -7.43 -4.45 -16.28
N SER A 121 -8.43 -5.28 -15.96
CA SER A 121 -8.33 -6.73 -16.07
C SER A 121 -8.73 -7.17 -17.48
N ASN A 122 -7.76 -7.63 -18.27
CA ASN A 122 -8.05 -8.18 -19.60
C ASN A 122 -8.89 -9.46 -19.53
N LYS A 123 -8.77 -10.24 -18.45
CA LYS A 123 -9.56 -11.46 -18.20
C LYS A 123 -11.02 -11.12 -17.87
N GLU A 124 -11.24 -10.14 -16.98
CA GLU A 124 -12.59 -9.74 -16.54
C GLU A 124 -13.23 -8.68 -17.44
N LYS A 125 -12.48 -8.14 -18.41
CA LYS A 125 -12.89 -7.08 -19.35
C LYS A 125 -13.47 -5.84 -18.66
N ARG A 126 -12.93 -5.48 -17.50
CA ARG A 126 -13.37 -4.32 -16.70
C ARG A 126 -12.20 -3.68 -15.95
N MET A 127 -12.44 -2.45 -15.51
CA MET A 127 -11.60 -1.82 -14.50
C MET A 127 -11.83 -2.50 -13.15
N ILE A 128 -10.74 -2.75 -12.45
CA ILE A 128 -10.68 -3.16 -11.05
C ILE A 128 -10.33 -1.92 -10.24
N TYR A 129 -11.04 -1.72 -9.13
CA TYR A 129 -10.72 -0.70 -8.15
C TYR A 129 -10.70 -1.35 -6.78
N TYR A 130 -9.60 -1.18 -6.08
CA TYR A 130 -9.53 -1.49 -4.65
C TYR A 130 -9.78 -0.23 -3.81
N GLY A 131 -9.63 0.95 -4.42
CA GLY A 131 -10.02 2.24 -3.87
C GLY A 131 -10.10 3.33 -4.93
N TYR A 132 -10.68 4.47 -4.54
CA TYR A 132 -11.03 5.54 -5.48
C TYR A 132 -11.32 6.87 -4.77
N GLY A 133 -11.28 7.98 -5.50
CA GLY A 133 -11.68 9.30 -5.00
C GLY A 133 -13.20 9.57 -5.09
N PRO A 134 -13.79 10.45 -4.25
CA PRO A 134 -15.24 10.64 -4.17
C PRO A 134 -15.96 10.89 -5.51
N LYS A 135 -15.31 11.59 -6.44
CA LYS A 135 -15.86 11.88 -7.79
C LYS A 135 -15.85 10.67 -8.72
N GLU A 136 -14.88 9.76 -8.58
CA GLU A 136 -14.84 8.47 -9.28
C GLU A 136 -15.91 7.55 -8.71
N GLY A 137 -16.07 7.58 -7.38
CA GLY A 137 -17.05 6.77 -6.67
C GLY A 137 -18.50 6.95 -7.16
N LEU A 138 -18.85 8.16 -7.60
CA LEU A 138 -20.15 8.47 -8.18
C LEU A 138 -20.40 7.86 -9.56
N LYS A 139 -19.35 7.33 -10.21
CA LYS A 139 -19.39 6.80 -11.58
C LYS A 139 -19.14 5.30 -11.67
N ILE A 140 -18.59 4.69 -10.63
CA ILE A 140 -18.21 3.28 -10.62
C ILE A 140 -19.11 2.45 -9.69
N ASP A 141 -19.16 1.14 -9.94
CA ASP A 141 -20.01 0.21 -9.20
C ASP A 141 -19.48 -0.04 -7.78
N GLN A 142 -20.09 0.64 -6.81
CA GLN A 142 -19.68 0.62 -5.41
C GLN A 142 -19.75 -0.75 -4.73
N PRO A 143 -20.86 -1.51 -4.84
CA PRO A 143 -20.89 -2.91 -4.44
C PRO A 143 -19.75 -3.75 -5.02
N GLN A 144 -19.42 -3.56 -6.31
CA GLN A 144 -18.32 -4.30 -6.93
C GLN A 144 -16.96 -3.93 -6.35
N VAL A 145 -16.70 -2.65 -6.05
CA VAL A 145 -15.44 -2.24 -5.38
C VAL A 145 -15.31 -2.89 -4.00
N LEU A 146 -16.40 -2.95 -3.24
CA LEU A 146 -16.39 -3.59 -1.93
C LEU A 146 -16.09 -5.10 -2.05
N LEU A 147 -16.67 -5.77 -3.05
CA LEU A 147 -16.33 -7.16 -3.35
C LEU A 147 -14.89 -7.33 -3.82
N ASP A 148 -14.38 -6.38 -4.61
CA ASP A 148 -13.01 -6.41 -5.10
C ASP A 148 -12.02 -6.36 -3.92
N ILE A 149 -12.23 -5.49 -2.93
CA ILE A 149 -11.33 -5.40 -1.77
C ILE A 149 -11.54 -6.54 -0.74
N LEU A 150 -12.80 -6.88 -0.40
CA LEU A 150 -13.07 -7.87 0.65
C LEU A 150 -12.85 -9.31 0.21
N HIS A 151 -13.05 -9.60 -1.08
CA HIS A 151 -13.04 -10.96 -1.60
C HIS A 151 -12.04 -11.15 -2.73
N GLN A 152 -12.16 -10.39 -3.83
CA GLN A 152 -11.39 -10.69 -5.04
C GLN A 152 -9.89 -10.46 -4.87
N LEU A 153 -9.48 -9.37 -4.22
CA LEU A 153 -8.09 -9.03 -3.96
C LEU A 153 -7.36 -10.20 -3.30
N ASN A 154 -7.90 -10.68 -2.18
CA ASN A 154 -7.27 -11.73 -1.39
C ASN A 154 -7.41 -13.12 -2.03
N LEU A 155 -8.58 -13.47 -2.57
CA LEU A 155 -8.91 -14.86 -2.91
C LEU A 155 -8.76 -15.20 -4.41
N ALA A 156 -8.74 -14.21 -5.31
CA ALA A 156 -8.77 -14.45 -6.74
C ALA A 156 -7.68 -13.70 -7.53
N GLN A 157 -7.42 -12.44 -7.19
CA GLN A 157 -6.55 -11.54 -7.96
C GLN A 157 -5.10 -11.59 -7.48
N LEU A 158 -4.86 -11.68 -6.17
CA LEU A 158 -3.56 -12.06 -5.65
C LEU A 158 -3.22 -13.49 -6.11
N ASN A 159 -2.05 -13.68 -6.73
CA ASN A 159 -1.68 -14.96 -7.34
C ASN A 159 -1.85 -16.14 -6.36
N PRO A 160 -2.71 -17.14 -6.65
CA PRO A 160 -2.96 -18.27 -5.74
C PRO A 160 -1.75 -19.19 -5.56
N HIS A 161 -0.73 -19.09 -6.42
CA HIS A 161 0.50 -19.87 -6.32
C HIS A 161 1.59 -19.19 -5.48
N THR A 162 1.42 -17.91 -5.14
CA THR A 162 2.38 -17.16 -4.32
C THR A 162 1.88 -17.10 -2.88
N LYS A 163 2.45 -17.92 -1.99
CA LYS A 163 2.00 -17.97 -0.59
C LYS A 163 2.27 -16.66 0.15
N THR A 164 1.30 -16.23 0.95
CA THR A 164 1.54 -15.18 1.94
C THR A 164 2.29 -15.72 3.15
N ILE A 165 2.86 -14.82 3.96
CA ILE A 165 3.48 -15.16 5.25
C ILE A 165 2.49 -15.85 6.20
N HIS A 166 1.20 -15.48 6.17
CA HIS A 166 0.17 -16.13 6.97
C HIS A 166 -0.02 -17.59 6.55
N GLU A 167 -0.02 -17.88 5.25
CA GLU A 167 -0.16 -19.23 4.71
C GLU A 167 1.06 -20.09 5.02
N GLU A 168 2.27 -19.54 4.87
CA GLU A 168 3.52 -20.26 5.17
C GLU A 168 3.68 -20.57 6.66
N LEU A 169 3.34 -19.62 7.54
CA LEU A 169 3.38 -19.86 8.99
C LEU A 169 2.32 -20.86 9.42
N ALA A 170 1.11 -20.81 8.85
CA ALA A 170 0.07 -21.81 9.13
C ALA A 170 0.52 -23.23 8.73
N GLU A 171 1.21 -23.40 7.61
CA GLU A 171 1.80 -24.71 7.21
C GLU A 171 2.85 -25.23 8.18
N LYS A 172 3.54 -24.32 8.88
CA LYS A 172 4.49 -24.63 9.95
C LYS A 172 3.82 -24.78 11.32
N GLY A 173 2.48 -24.82 11.38
CA GLY A 173 1.72 -24.92 12.64
C GLY A 173 1.79 -23.67 13.51
N LYS A 174 2.07 -22.50 12.92
CA LYS A 174 2.15 -21.21 13.61
C LYS A 174 0.97 -20.34 13.22
N ASP A 175 0.13 -20.04 14.20
CA ASP A 175 -0.95 -19.07 14.02
C ASP A 175 -0.38 -17.65 13.85
N THR A 176 -1.15 -16.78 13.21
CA THR A 176 -0.81 -15.36 13.01
C THR A 176 -2.04 -14.50 13.23
N ALA A 177 -1.82 -13.19 13.40
CA ALA A 177 -2.85 -12.17 13.48
C ALA A 177 -2.69 -11.11 12.39
N SER A 178 -3.80 -10.67 11.80
CA SER A 178 -3.87 -9.48 10.95
C SER A 178 -4.98 -8.56 11.44
N ILE A 179 -4.62 -7.30 11.67
CA ILE A 179 -5.50 -6.24 12.18
C ILE A 179 -5.43 -5.09 11.19
N ASN A 180 -6.52 -4.88 10.46
CA ASN A 180 -6.72 -3.80 9.48
C ASN A 180 -5.69 -3.71 8.34
N ALA A 181 -4.76 -4.66 8.18
CA ALA A 181 -3.95 -4.74 6.96
C ALA A 181 -4.88 -4.81 5.75
N ILE A 182 -4.45 -4.31 4.58
CA ILE A 182 -5.29 -4.28 3.37
C ILE A 182 -5.31 -5.66 2.68
N LEU A 183 -4.27 -6.45 2.93
CA LEU A 183 -4.18 -7.83 2.51
C LEU A 183 -4.04 -8.73 3.74
N TRP A 184 -4.71 -9.88 3.74
CA TRP A 184 -4.75 -10.81 4.88
C TRP A 184 -4.98 -12.25 4.46
N ARG A 185 -4.73 -12.64 3.19
CA ARG A 185 -4.96 -14.02 2.74
C ARG A 185 -4.23 -15.01 3.66
N GLY A 186 -4.99 -15.97 4.19
CA GLY A 186 -4.51 -17.09 4.99
C GLY A 186 -5.40 -18.32 4.81
N LYS A 187 -5.22 -19.34 5.66
CA LYS A 187 -5.89 -20.65 5.52
C LYS A 187 -7.11 -20.86 6.40
N THR A 188 -7.38 -19.97 7.36
CA THR A 188 -8.48 -20.13 8.32
C THR A 188 -9.76 -19.54 7.74
N PRO A 189 -10.87 -20.30 7.69
CA PRO A 189 -12.16 -19.76 7.27
C PRO A 189 -12.67 -18.67 8.23
N HIS A 190 -13.19 -17.58 7.67
CA HIS A 190 -13.86 -16.49 8.39
C HIS A 190 -15.15 -16.10 7.66
N SER A 191 -16.11 -15.55 8.41
CA SER A 191 -17.30 -14.90 7.87
C SER A 191 -17.24 -13.40 8.19
N LEU A 192 -17.08 -12.58 7.15
CA LEU A 192 -17.11 -11.13 7.26
C LEU A 192 -18.55 -10.64 7.28
N GLN A 193 -18.91 -9.91 8.34
CA GLN A 193 -20.26 -9.43 8.56
C GLN A 193 -20.48 -8.09 7.86
N ILE A 194 -21.37 -8.05 6.88
CA ILE A 194 -21.71 -6.80 6.18
C ILE A 194 -22.66 -5.99 7.08
N PRO A 195 -22.34 -4.72 7.42
CA PRO A 195 -23.23 -3.92 8.26
C PRO A 195 -24.62 -3.81 7.63
N ARG A 196 -25.68 -4.06 8.43
CA ARG A 196 -27.07 -4.18 7.95
C ARG A 196 -27.58 -3.04 7.05
N LEU A 197 -27.10 -1.83 7.25
CA LEU A 197 -27.48 -0.67 6.43
C LEU A 197 -26.99 -0.80 4.96
N ILE A 198 -25.90 -1.53 4.73
CA ILE A 198 -25.32 -1.79 3.42
C ILE A 198 -26.02 -2.97 2.75
N ASP A 199 -26.15 -4.09 3.47
CA ASP A 199 -26.88 -5.29 3.02
C ASP A 199 -28.30 -4.92 2.53
N PHE A 200 -29.09 -4.23 3.35
CA PHE A 200 -30.48 -3.89 3.03
C PHE A 200 -30.67 -3.02 1.77
N GLY A 201 -29.66 -2.24 1.37
CA GLY A 201 -29.77 -1.39 0.18
C GLY A 201 -28.87 -1.78 -0.98
N THR A 202 -28.18 -2.91 -0.88
CA THR A 202 -27.44 -3.53 -1.99
C THR A 202 -27.97 -4.92 -2.30
N ARG A 203 -27.39 -5.58 -3.30
CA ARG A 203 -27.57 -7.02 -3.54
C ARG A 203 -26.40 -7.84 -2.99
N LEU A 204 -25.61 -7.27 -2.07
CA LEU A 204 -24.52 -7.99 -1.42
C LEU A 204 -25.10 -8.95 -0.39
N PRO A 205 -24.46 -10.11 -0.15
CA PRO A 205 -24.88 -10.99 0.93
C PRO A 205 -24.62 -10.35 2.29
N SER A 206 -25.41 -10.72 3.29
CA SER A 206 -25.22 -10.28 4.69
C SER A 206 -23.87 -10.72 5.27
N GLU A 207 -23.30 -11.80 4.72
CA GLU A 207 -22.02 -12.37 5.09
C GLU A 207 -21.18 -12.69 3.86
N ILE A 208 -19.87 -12.44 3.94
CA ILE A 208 -18.90 -12.84 2.92
C ILE A 208 -17.93 -13.84 3.55
N ASN A 209 -17.93 -15.07 3.03
CA ASN A 209 -16.97 -16.09 3.46
C ASN A 209 -15.61 -15.83 2.82
N VAL A 210 -14.57 -15.82 3.64
CA VAL A 210 -13.18 -15.60 3.23
C VAL A 210 -12.24 -16.54 3.96
N THR A 211 -10.97 -16.59 3.53
CA THR A 211 -9.90 -17.24 4.29
C THR A 211 -8.82 -16.24 4.69
N GLY A 212 -8.36 -16.34 5.93
CA GLY A 212 -7.44 -15.39 6.55
C GLY A 212 -6.50 -16.02 7.58
N PRO A 213 -5.70 -15.22 8.30
CA PRO A 213 -4.94 -15.69 9.46
C PRO A 213 -5.87 -16.18 10.57
N LYS A 214 -5.35 -16.94 11.54
CA LYS A 214 -6.18 -17.50 12.62
C LYS A 214 -6.94 -16.44 13.41
N LEU A 215 -6.26 -15.32 13.69
CA LEU A 215 -6.81 -14.16 14.38
C LEU A 215 -6.95 -13.04 13.35
N MET A 216 -8.17 -12.59 13.09
CA MET A 216 -8.43 -11.58 12.08
C MET A 216 -9.34 -10.50 12.65
N SER A 217 -8.94 -9.26 12.44
CA SER A 217 -9.75 -8.06 12.65
C SER A 217 -9.68 -7.19 11.42
N TYR A 218 -10.84 -6.78 10.93
CA TYR A 218 -10.92 -5.94 9.74
C TYR A 218 -12.12 -5.03 9.82
N ALA A 219 -11.87 -3.79 10.24
CA ALA A 219 -12.86 -2.73 10.39
C ALA A 219 -14.14 -3.23 11.08
N ALA A 220 -15.31 -2.84 10.57
CA ALA A 220 -16.59 -3.27 11.09
C ALA A 220 -16.97 -4.71 10.70
N PHE A 221 -16.20 -5.37 9.82
CA PHE A 221 -16.54 -6.66 9.24
C PHE A 221 -16.14 -7.86 10.10
N ALA A 222 -15.03 -7.75 10.83
CA ALA A 222 -14.54 -8.76 11.76
C ALA A 222 -13.81 -8.09 12.93
N GLN A 223 -13.97 -8.61 14.15
CA GLN A 223 -13.30 -8.10 15.36
C GLN A 223 -12.85 -9.25 16.25
N LEU A 224 -11.75 -9.01 16.97
CA LEU A 224 -11.21 -9.85 18.03
C LEU A 224 -11.81 -9.48 19.38
N ASP A 225 -11.98 -8.18 19.67
CA ASP A 225 -12.67 -7.72 20.88
C ASP A 225 -14.19 -7.57 20.63
N PRO A 226 -15.04 -8.33 21.34
CA PRO A 226 -16.49 -8.22 21.22
C PRO A 226 -17.05 -6.85 21.67
N ASN A 227 -16.28 -6.04 22.41
CA ASN A 227 -16.71 -4.77 22.99
C ASN A 227 -16.43 -3.53 22.13
N GLN A 228 -15.90 -3.68 20.91
CA GLN A 228 -15.51 -2.61 19.96
C GLN A 228 -16.65 -1.72 19.41
N LYS A 229 -17.78 -1.58 20.10
CA LYS A 229 -18.99 -0.95 19.54
C LYS A 229 -18.85 0.56 19.27
N SER A 230 -17.95 1.28 19.94
CA SER A 230 -17.76 2.73 19.73
C SER A 230 -16.94 3.06 18.49
N GLU A 231 -15.91 2.27 18.18
CA GLU A 231 -14.97 2.56 17.09
C GLU A 231 -15.47 2.07 15.72
N LYS A 232 -16.54 1.28 15.68
CA LYS A 232 -17.23 0.81 14.46
C LYS A 232 -18.18 1.84 13.83
N ARG A 233 -18.29 3.03 14.39
CA ARG A 233 -19.26 4.04 13.95
C ARG A 233 -18.83 4.64 12.61
N ILE A 234 -19.79 5.08 11.80
CA ILE A 234 -19.51 5.62 10.45
C ILE A 234 -18.52 6.80 10.46
N TRP A 235 -18.60 7.67 11.48
CA TRP A 235 -17.68 8.81 11.63
C TRP A 235 -16.29 8.42 12.14
N ARG A 236 -16.13 7.17 12.59
CA ARG A 236 -14.85 6.51 12.90
C ARG A 236 -14.43 5.58 11.75
N LYS A 237 -14.84 5.90 10.51
CA LYS A 237 -14.47 5.15 9.29
C LYS A 237 -14.80 3.66 9.38
N TYR A 238 -15.88 3.32 10.07
CA TYR A 238 -16.28 1.93 10.29
C TYR A 238 -15.17 1.04 10.86
N GLY A 239 -14.26 1.58 11.70
CA GLY A 239 -13.18 0.80 12.30
C GLY A 239 -11.88 0.75 11.47
N MET A 240 -11.82 1.40 10.30
CA MET A 240 -10.56 1.61 9.58
C MET A 240 -9.86 2.88 10.10
N ASN A 241 -9.34 2.81 11.31
CA ASN A 241 -8.66 3.91 12.00
C ASN A 241 -7.60 3.39 12.99
N ASP A 242 -6.67 4.26 13.38
CA ASP A 242 -5.51 3.88 14.19
C ASP A 242 -5.90 3.37 15.58
N GLU A 243 -6.89 4.01 16.22
CA GLU A 243 -7.33 3.68 17.57
C GLU A 243 -8.00 2.30 17.64
N PHE A 244 -8.83 1.95 16.65
CA PHE A 244 -9.39 0.61 16.52
C PHE A 244 -8.28 -0.45 16.37
N SER A 245 -7.34 -0.24 15.45
CA SER A 245 -6.22 -1.16 15.23
C SER A 245 -5.39 -1.38 16.49
N ALA A 246 -5.07 -0.30 17.21
CA ALA A 246 -4.33 -0.36 18.46
C ALA A 246 -5.10 -1.09 19.57
N GLN A 247 -6.40 -0.85 19.70
CA GLN A 247 -7.22 -1.52 20.72
C GLN A 247 -7.33 -3.04 20.47
N GLU A 248 -7.45 -3.47 19.21
CA GLU A 248 -7.47 -4.90 18.85
C GLU A 248 -6.12 -5.58 19.17
N ALA A 249 -5.00 -4.89 18.92
CA ALA A 249 -3.67 -5.38 19.28
C ALA A 249 -3.50 -5.44 20.81
N ALA A 250 -3.90 -4.38 21.51
CA ALA A 250 -3.90 -4.31 22.97
C ALA A 250 -4.78 -5.41 23.61
N TYR A 251 -5.92 -5.74 22.99
CA TYR A 251 -6.78 -6.84 23.42
C TYR A 251 -6.05 -8.20 23.35
N LEU A 252 -5.32 -8.48 22.26
CA LEU A 252 -4.51 -9.70 22.16
C LEU A 252 -3.43 -9.76 23.24
N ILE A 253 -2.78 -8.63 23.55
CA ILE A 253 -1.76 -8.53 24.60
C ILE A 253 -2.39 -8.80 25.98
N ALA A 254 -3.44 -8.05 26.34
CA ALA A 254 -4.09 -8.12 27.64
C ALA A 254 -4.65 -9.52 27.95
N HIS A 255 -5.09 -10.25 26.94
CA HIS A 255 -5.64 -11.60 27.07
C HIS A 255 -4.60 -12.71 26.83
N LYS A 256 -3.31 -12.37 26.68
CA LYS A 256 -2.22 -13.32 26.43
C LYS A 256 -2.44 -14.19 25.18
N LYS A 257 -3.04 -13.60 24.14
CA LYS A 257 -3.38 -14.24 22.86
C LYS A 257 -2.46 -13.86 21.70
N LEU A 258 -1.38 -13.12 21.95
CA LEU A 258 -0.42 -12.76 20.90
C LEU A 258 0.15 -14.02 20.22
N PRO A 259 -0.08 -14.21 18.90
CA PRO A 259 0.57 -15.24 18.13
C PRO A 259 2.04 -14.86 17.82
N PRO A 260 2.83 -15.79 17.25
CA PRO A 260 4.20 -15.50 16.79
C PRO A 260 4.36 -14.27 15.90
N LEU A 261 3.37 -13.97 15.04
CA LEU A 261 3.34 -12.76 14.21
C LEU A 261 1.98 -12.07 14.29
N THR A 262 1.99 -10.78 14.62
CA THR A 262 0.84 -9.88 14.53
C THR A 262 1.18 -8.73 13.60
N ILE A 263 0.36 -8.52 12.57
CA ILE A 263 0.44 -7.35 11.68
C ILE A 263 -0.68 -6.39 12.05
N THR A 264 -0.36 -5.13 12.26
CA THR A 264 -1.31 -4.07 12.63
C THR A 264 -1.10 -2.85 11.75
N TYR A 265 -2.17 -2.43 11.05
CA TYR A 265 -2.13 -1.30 10.13
C TYR A 265 -2.77 -0.06 10.76
N LEU A 266 -2.07 1.07 10.69
CA LEU A 266 -2.48 2.40 11.15
C LEU A 266 -2.69 3.31 9.93
N PRO A 267 -3.91 3.41 9.39
CA PRO A 267 -4.21 4.03 8.10
C PRO A 267 -4.23 5.57 8.09
N GLU A 268 -4.30 6.24 9.24
CA GLU A 268 -4.80 7.63 9.24
C GLU A 268 -3.78 8.70 8.82
N ASN A 269 -2.48 8.39 8.90
CA ASN A 269 -1.43 9.36 8.60
C ASN A 269 -1.42 9.80 7.13
N ASP A 270 -1.59 8.85 6.21
CA ASP A 270 -1.69 9.10 4.76
C ASP A 270 -2.71 10.17 4.38
N MET A 271 -3.87 10.17 5.03
CA MET A 271 -4.89 11.18 4.79
C MET A 271 -4.46 12.60 5.19
N GLU A 272 -3.69 12.74 6.27
CA GLU A 272 -3.14 14.04 6.68
C GLU A 272 -2.08 14.49 5.68
N VAL A 273 -1.24 13.56 5.21
CA VAL A 273 -0.18 13.81 4.23
C VAL A 273 -0.76 14.26 2.89
N HIS A 274 -1.72 13.52 2.31
CA HIS A 274 -2.41 13.92 1.07
C HIS A 274 -3.03 15.31 1.14
N LYS A 275 -3.55 15.69 2.31
CA LYS A 275 -4.27 16.95 2.50
C LYS A 275 -3.34 18.13 2.74
N LYS A 276 -2.29 17.95 3.54
CA LYS A 276 -1.46 19.04 4.08
C LYS A 276 -0.04 19.07 3.51
N GLY A 277 0.36 18.03 2.80
CA GLY A 277 1.70 17.91 2.24
C GLY A 277 2.63 17.03 3.09
N PRO A 278 3.81 16.68 2.54
CA PRO A 278 4.71 15.67 3.10
C PRO A 278 5.43 16.09 4.40
N ALA A 279 5.35 17.36 4.79
CA ALA A 279 5.99 17.87 6.00
C ALA A 279 5.08 17.82 7.24
N THR A 280 3.80 17.45 7.07
CA THR A 280 2.83 17.35 8.17
C THR A 280 3.24 16.27 9.17
N ILE A 281 2.94 16.48 10.46
CA ILE A 281 3.28 15.51 11.54
C ILE A 281 2.07 15.08 12.37
N GLU A 282 0.91 15.69 12.15
CA GLU A 282 -0.29 15.44 12.94
C GLU A 282 -0.84 14.02 12.78
N GLY A 283 -0.66 13.41 11.61
CA GLY A 283 -0.98 11.99 11.40
C GLY A 283 -0.08 11.08 12.22
N ILE A 284 1.22 11.38 12.25
CA ILE A 284 2.23 10.65 13.05
C ILE A 284 1.92 10.74 14.54
N GLU A 285 1.54 11.93 15.05
CA GLU A 285 1.16 12.09 16.46
C GLU A 285 -0.06 11.23 16.84
N LYS A 286 -1.06 11.13 15.95
CA LYS A 286 -2.23 10.27 16.18
C LYS A 286 -1.85 8.78 16.19
N ALA A 287 -1.05 8.35 15.21
CA ALA A 287 -0.56 6.98 15.13
C ALA A 287 0.32 6.62 16.33
N ASP A 288 1.17 7.54 16.78
CA ASP A 288 1.99 7.38 17.99
C ASP A 288 1.11 7.23 19.24
N LYS A 289 0.09 8.07 19.40
CA LYS A 289 -0.86 7.95 20.51
C LYS A 289 -1.59 6.60 20.51
N ALA A 290 -1.96 6.08 19.35
CA ALA A 290 -2.52 4.74 19.23
C ALA A 290 -1.49 3.67 19.64
N LEU A 291 -0.24 3.79 19.16
CA LEU A 291 0.87 2.90 19.51
C LEU A 291 1.18 2.90 21.02
N GLN A 292 1.09 4.05 21.70
CA GLN A 292 1.21 4.13 23.16
C GLN A 292 0.23 3.18 23.85
N GLY A 293 -1.03 3.11 23.40
CA GLY A 293 -2.03 2.19 23.94
C GLY A 293 -1.65 0.70 23.77
N VAL A 294 -0.94 0.35 22.69
CA VAL A 294 -0.43 -1.01 22.48
C VAL A 294 0.74 -1.31 23.42
N LEU A 295 1.67 -0.37 23.58
CA LEU A 295 2.80 -0.52 24.51
C LEU A 295 2.33 -0.61 25.97
N ASP A 296 1.37 0.22 26.35
CA ASP A 296 0.79 0.26 27.70
C ASP A 296 0.10 -1.06 28.08
N ALA A 297 -0.41 -1.82 27.10
CA ALA A 297 -1.04 -3.11 27.34
C ALA A 297 -0.08 -4.16 27.94
N PHE A 298 1.24 -3.97 27.79
CA PHE A 298 2.25 -4.82 28.46
C PHE A 298 2.42 -4.47 29.95
N GLY A 299 1.94 -3.31 30.39
CA GLY A 299 2.07 -2.76 31.74
C GLY A 299 3.22 -1.76 31.91
N SER A 300 4.24 -1.83 31.06
CA SER A 300 5.28 -0.79 30.90
C SER A 300 5.98 -0.96 29.55
N TRP A 301 6.55 0.13 29.02
CA TRP A 301 7.25 0.11 27.73
C TRP A 301 8.56 -0.71 27.80
N ASP A 302 9.24 -0.73 28.94
CA ASP A 302 10.38 -1.62 29.19
C ASP A 302 10.00 -3.09 29.04
N LYS A 303 8.84 -3.47 29.59
CA LYS A 303 8.32 -4.83 29.48
C LYS A 303 7.89 -5.13 28.04
N ALA A 304 7.30 -4.16 27.35
CA ALA A 304 6.92 -4.29 25.94
C ALA A 304 8.10 -4.68 25.05
N ILE A 305 9.25 -3.99 25.16
CA ILE A 305 10.43 -4.29 24.34
C ILE A 305 11.22 -5.53 24.81
N LYS A 306 11.03 -5.95 26.07
CA LYS A 306 11.61 -7.20 26.59
C LYS A 306 10.80 -8.41 26.16
N GLU A 307 9.48 -8.32 26.12
CA GLU A 307 8.59 -9.46 25.87
C GLU A 307 8.21 -9.66 24.39
N ALA A 308 8.42 -8.66 23.54
CA ALA A 308 8.09 -8.71 22.12
C ALA A 308 9.14 -8.02 21.24
N ARG A 309 9.14 -8.41 19.96
CA ARG A 309 9.94 -7.77 18.91
C ARG A 309 9.06 -6.79 18.17
N TRP A 310 9.51 -5.54 18.06
CA TRP A 310 8.77 -4.47 17.44
C TRP A 310 9.41 -4.08 16.13
N ILE A 311 8.60 -4.09 15.08
CA ILE A 311 8.98 -3.63 13.75
C ILE A 311 7.95 -2.57 13.37
N VAL A 312 8.37 -1.31 13.27
CA VAL A 312 7.49 -0.19 12.89
C VAL A 312 8.00 0.42 11.61
N MET A 313 7.16 0.59 10.60
CA MET A 313 7.59 1.13 9.31
C MET A 313 6.48 1.87 8.56
N GLY A 314 6.90 2.70 7.61
CA GLY A 314 6.03 3.21 6.56
C GLY A 314 5.83 2.20 5.42
N ASP A 315 4.78 2.37 4.63
CA ASP A 315 4.54 1.61 3.40
C ASP A 315 5.09 2.36 2.17
N SER A 316 4.80 3.65 2.06
CA SER A 316 5.25 4.55 0.99
C SER A 316 5.65 5.93 1.52
N GLY A 317 6.38 6.68 0.71
CA GLY A 317 6.54 8.12 0.88
C GLY A 317 5.58 8.88 -0.05
N GLN A 318 5.48 10.19 0.16
CA GLN A 318 4.73 11.06 -0.73
C GLN A 318 5.52 12.31 -1.11
N SER A 319 5.24 12.84 -2.30
CA SER A 319 5.79 14.10 -2.78
C SER A 319 4.75 15.21 -2.74
N ALA A 320 5.20 16.45 -2.52
CA ALA A 320 4.32 17.61 -2.59
C ALA A 320 3.70 17.75 -4.00
N VAL A 321 2.45 18.21 -4.04
CA VAL A 321 1.74 18.57 -5.27
C VAL A 321 1.60 20.09 -5.31
N LEU A 322 1.88 20.69 -6.47
CA LEU A 322 1.84 22.14 -6.62
C LEU A 322 0.44 22.73 -6.32
N ASP A 323 0.40 23.97 -5.81
CA ASP A 323 -0.83 24.69 -5.49
C ASP A 323 -1.63 25.11 -6.75
N ASP A 324 -0.94 25.37 -7.86
CA ASP A 324 -1.61 25.69 -9.13
C ASP A 324 -2.08 24.42 -9.82
N ARG A 325 -3.41 24.24 -9.90
CA ARG A 325 -4.03 23.06 -10.50
C ARG A 325 -3.59 22.78 -11.94
N LYS A 326 -3.43 23.83 -12.76
CA LYS A 326 -3.04 23.65 -14.18
C LYS A 326 -1.58 23.21 -14.30
N ALA A 327 -0.71 23.70 -13.43
CA ALA A 327 0.67 23.27 -13.35
C ALA A 327 0.79 21.85 -12.76
N ALA A 328 0.04 21.55 -11.70
CA ALA A 328 0.12 20.29 -10.95
C ALA A 328 -0.42 19.09 -11.73
N THR A 329 -1.54 19.25 -12.45
CA THR A 329 -2.25 18.09 -13.04
C THR A 329 -1.90 17.88 -14.51
N ILE A 330 -1.78 16.62 -14.92
CA ILE A 330 -1.62 16.20 -16.31
C ILE A 330 -2.78 15.29 -16.69
N ASP A 331 -3.68 15.78 -17.54
CA ASP A 331 -4.79 14.98 -18.05
C ASP A 331 -4.30 14.09 -19.20
N LEU A 332 -4.13 12.80 -18.92
CA LEU A 332 -3.64 11.83 -19.90
C LEU A 332 -4.56 11.70 -21.12
N ARG A 333 -5.84 12.03 -20.99
CA ARG A 333 -6.80 12.01 -22.11
C ARG A 333 -6.46 13.07 -23.16
N SER A 334 -5.92 14.21 -22.73
CA SER A 334 -5.50 15.28 -23.63
C SER A 334 -4.29 14.91 -24.49
N LEU A 335 -3.47 13.96 -24.04
CA LEU A 335 -2.32 13.46 -24.79
C LEU A 335 -2.71 12.37 -25.80
N LEU A 336 -3.89 11.77 -25.62
CA LEU A 336 -4.36 10.57 -26.32
C LEU A 336 -5.69 10.83 -27.08
N THR A 337 -5.96 12.08 -27.45
CA THR A 337 -7.20 12.51 -28.12
C THR A 337 -7.49 11.81 -29.44
N ASP A 338 -6.47 11.24 -30.09
CA ASP A 338 -6.59 10.51 -31.35
C ASP A 338 -7.20 9.11 -31.16
N TYR A 339 -7.38 8.67 -29.92
CA TYR A 339 -7.93 7.36 -29.59
C TYR A 339 -9.30 7.47 -28.92
N GLN A 340 -10.15 6.49 -29.17
CA GLN A 340 -11.37 6.29 -28.41
C GLN A 340 -11.01 5.76 -27.01
N ILE A 341 -11.06 6.64 -26.01
CA ILE A 341 -10.75 6.29 -24.61
C ILE A 341 -12.02 5.80 -23.90
N ALA A 342 -11.94 4.62 -23.28
CA ALA A 342 -13.02 4.07 -22.47
C ALA A 342 -13.40 5.00 -21.31
N LYS A 343 -14.70 5.16 -21.08
CA LYS A 343 -15.24 5.96 -19.97
C LYS A 343 -15.36 5.10 -18.72
N ILE A 344 -14.97 5.62 -17.56
CA ILE A 344 -15.04 4.85 -16.31
C ILE A 344 -16.47 4.53 -15.87
N SER A 345 -17.45 5.27 -16.39
CA SER A 345 -18.88 5.11 -16.09
C SER A 345 -19.59 4.06 -16.95
N LYS A 346 -18.87 3.40 -17.87
CA LYS A 346 -19.45 2.44 -18.81
C LYS A 346 -18.58 1.19 -18.92
N PRO A 347 -19.18 0.02 -19.21
CA PRO A 347 -18.41 -1.15 -19.62
C PRO A 347 -17.55 -0.84 -20.84
N VAL A 348 -16.38 -1.47 -20.92
CA VAL A 348 -15.52 -1.39 -22.10
C VAL A 348 -16.20 -2.09 -23.27
N THR A 349 -16.18 -1.43 -24.43
CA THR A 349 -16.79 -1.91 -25.68
C THR A 349 -15.72 -2.19 -26.75
N PRO A 350 -16.04 -2.97 -27.80
CA PRO A 350 -15.12 -3.20 -28.92
C PRO A 350 -14.71 -1.93 -29.69
N ALA A 351 -15.44 -0.81 -29.52
CA ALA A 351 -15.09 0.47 -30.12
C ALA A 351 -14.03 1.23 -29.31
N ASP A 352 -13.85 0.90 -28.03
CA ASP A 352 -12.84 1.53 -27.18
C ASP A 352 -11.46 1.02 -27.56
N GLN A 353 -10.55 1.96 -27.81
CA GLN A 353 -9.20 1.69 -28.27
C GLN A 353 -8.19 1.69 -27.13
N VAL A 354 -8.41 2.55 -26.12
CA VAL A 354 -7.51 2.74 -24.99
C VAL A 354 -8.28 2.77 -23.67
N VAL A 355 -7.69 2.17 -22.63
CA VAL A 355 -8.12 2.35 -21.24
C VAL A 355 -6.98 3.00 -20.46
N ILE A 356 -7.31 3.95 -19.59
CA ILE A 356 -6.34 4.63 -18.73
C ILE A 356 -6.69 4.31 -17.28
N SER A 357 -5.71 3.82 -16.53
CA SER A 357 -5.81 3.55 -15.11
C SER A 357 -4.76 4.36 -14.37
N THR A 358 -5.21 5.39 -13.67
CA THR A 358 -4.35 6.27 -12.87
C THR A 358 -4.22 5.73 -11.45
N ASN A 359 -2.98 5.74 -10.97
CA ASN A 359 -2.59 5.48 -9.58
C ASN A 359 -1.74 6.68 -9.16
N GLU A 360 -2.39 7.85 -9.12
CA GLU A 360 -1.79 9.16 -8.81
C GLU A 360 -0.59 9.55 -9.67
N ARG A 361 0.65 9.39 -9.18
CA ARG A 361 1.86 9.77 -9.90
C ARG A 361 2.31 8.74 -10.94
N MET A 362 1.56 7.66 -11.12
CA MET A 362 1.76 6.69 -12.18
C MET A 362 0.44 6.33 -12.90
N ALA A 363 0.50 5.87 -14.15
CA ALA A 363 -0.66 5.31 -14.85
C ALA A 363 -0.29 4.10 -15.74
N TYR A 364 -1.21 3.13 -15.80
CA TYR A 364 -1.24 2.12 -16.85
C TYR A 364 -2.13 2.61 -18.00
N ILE A 365 -1.62 2.53 -19.23
CA ILE A 365 -2.34 2.92 -20.45
C ILE A 365 -2.41 1.70 -21.36
N TYR A 366 -3.59 1.09 -21.43
CA TYR A 366 -3.83 -0.16 -22.14
C TYR A 366 -4.24 0.10 -23.58
N ALA A 367 -3.58 -0.56 -24.53
CA ALA A 367 -4.01 -0.62 -25.92
C ALA A 367 -4.93 -1.83 -26.12
N LEU A 368 -6.24 -1.59 -26.17
CA LEU A 368 -7.25 -2.63 -26.40
C LEU A 368 -7.31 -3.07 -27.86
N ASP A 369 -7.13 -2.12 -28.77
CA ASP A 369 -7.07 -2.39 -30.20
C ASP A 369 -5.69 -2.96 -30.57
N SER A 370 -5.67 -4.17 -31.13
CA SER A 370 -4.45 -4.87 -31.54
C SER A 370 -3.67 -4.11 -32.63
N ARG A 371 -4.35 -3.27 -33.41
CA ARG A 371 -3.76 -2.48 -34.49
C ARG A 371 -2.95 -1.29 -33.99
N ILE A 372 -3.12 -0.88 -32.73
CA ILE A 372 -2.39 0.25 -32.15
C ILE A 372 -1.04 -0.24 -31.60
N PRO A 373 0.10 0.18 -32.16
CA PRO A 373 1.40 -0.13 -31.57
C PRO A 373 1.60 0.64 -30.27
N LEU A 374 2.16 0.01 -29.24
CA LEU A 374 2.49 0.69 -27.98
C LEU A 374 3.47 1.85 -28.19
N SER A 375 4.33 1.76 -29.21
CA SER A 375 5.24 2.83 -29.59
C SER A 375 4.53 4.11 -30.05
N ASP A 376 3.32 4.02 -30.61
CA ASP A 376 2.53 5.20 -31.02
C ASP A 376 1.86 5.90 -29.84
N ILE A 377 1.50 5.14 -28.80
CA ILE A 377 1.08 5.68 -27.50
C ILE A 377 2.28 6.39 -26.83
N VAL A 378 3.45 5.75 -26.82
CA VAL A 378 4.69 6.36 -26.27
C VAL A 378 5.02 7.68 -26.96
N LYS A 379 4.98 7.76 -28.29
CA LYS A 379 5.25 9.02 -29.04
C LYS A 379 4.33 10.16 -28.63
N ARG A 380 3.07 9.87 -28.32
CA ARG A 380 2.09 10.87 -27.85
C ARG A 380 2.41 11.33 -26.45
N LEU A 381 2.72 10.39 -25.54
CA LEU A 381 3.10 10.69 -24.16
C LEU A 381 4.41 11.49 -24.08
N GLN A 382 5.39 11.22 -24.94
CA GLN A 382 6.64 11.97 -25.04
C GLN A 382 6.45 13.47 -25.32
N ARG A 383 5.25 13.92 -25.72
CA ARG A 383 4.95 15.35 -25.89
C ARG A 383 4.91 16.11 -24.57
N GLU A 384 4.65 15.42 -23.47
CA GLU A 384 4.56 15.99 -22.11
C GLU A 384 5.93 15.95 -21.41
N PRO A 385 6.63 17.08 -21.21
CA PRO A 385 7.96 17.12 -20.58
C PRO A 385 8.00 16.69 -19.10
N LYS A 386 6.85 16.68 -18.40
CA LYS A 386 6.79 16.35 -16.97
C LYS A 386 6.78 14.85 -16.69
N LEU A 387 6.51 13.99 -17.69
CA LEU A 387 6.62 12.54 -17.54
C LEU A 387 8.11 12.14 -17.44
N ASP A 388 8.52 11.51 -16.35
CA ASP A 388 9.92 11.14 -16.11
C ASP A 388 10.27 9.72 -16.54
N ILE A 389 9.34 8.77 -16.46
CA ILE A 389 9.51 7.43 -17.01
C ILE A 389 8.28 7.10 -17.86
N ILE A 390 8.53 6.65 -19.09
CA ILE A 390 7.54 6.06 -20.00
C ILE A 390 8.11 4.72 -20.44
N ALA A 391 7.44 3.63 -20.08
CA ALA A 391 7.97 2.30 -20.24
C ALA A 391 6.94 1.32 -20.82
N ARG A 392 7.44 0.35 -21.59
CA ARG A 392 6.61 -0.71 -22.19
C ARG A 392 7.42 -2.00 -22.30
N LYS A 393 6.71 -3.11 -22.36
CA LYS A 393 7.29 -4.42 -22.67
C LYS A 393 7.39 -4.60 -24.20
N GLU A 394 8.55 -5.05 -24.66
CA GLU A 394 8.80 -5.58 -26.02
C GLU A 394 9.43 -6.96 -25.88
N ASP A 395 8.69 -8.00 -26.23
CA ASP A 395 9.08 -9.40 -25.97
C ASP A 395 9.47 -9.56 -24.49
N GLU A 396 10.69 -10.02 -24.20
CA GLU A 396 11.21 -10.18 -22.82
C GLU A 396 11.90 -8.93 -22.26
N LYS A 397 11.94 -7.83 -23.03
CA LYS A 397 12.66 -6.60 -22.65
C LYS A 397 11.69 -5.52 -22.18
N ILE A 398 12.15 -4.74 -21.22
CA ILE A 398 11.53 -3.48 -20.86
C ILE A 398 12.23 -2.37 -21.64
N VAL A 399 11.46 -1.52 -22.31
CA VAL A 399 11.95 -0.36 -23.05
C VAL A 399 11.45 0.90 -22.40
N VAL A 400 12.37 1.81 -22.09
CA VAL A 400 12.16 3.04 -21.32
C VAL A 400 12.56 4.26 -22.13
N THR A 401 11.76 5.31 -22.00
CA THR A 401 12.04 6.68 -22.45
C THR A 401 11.43 7.66 -21.44
N ALA A 402 11.45 8.97 -21.74
CA ALA A 402 10.81 10.00 -20.93
C ALA A 402 10.17 11.10 -21.79
N GLY A 403 9.47 12.03 -21.14
CA GLY A 403 8.94 13.25 -21.75
C GLY A 403 10.01 14.07 -22.47
N LYS A 404 9.75 14.44 -23.72
CA LYS A 404 10.66 15.17 -24.64
C LYS A 404 12.02 14.49 -24.91
N ILE A 405 12.19 13.24 -24.53
CA ILE A 405 13.41 12.47 -24.80
C ILE A 405 13.10 11.39 -25.83
N SER A 406 13.86 11.33 -26.92
CA SER A 406 13.70 10.31 -27.98
C SER A 406 14.61 9.09 -27.83
N ARG A 407 15.76 9.23 -27.16
CA ARG A 407 16.65 8.10 -26.83
C ARG A 407 15.92 7.10 -25.94
N GLN A 408 16.28 5.82 -26.08
CA GLN A 408 15.69 4.73 -25.30
C GLN A 408 16.77 4.02 -24.49
N PHE A 409 16.31 3.39 -23.41
CA PHE A 409 17.06 2.43 -22.62
C PHE A 409 16.26 1.14 -22.59
N SER A 410 16.88 0.00 -22.86
CA SER A 410 16.20 -1.30 -22.79
C SER A 410 16.96 -2.27 -21.91
N TYR A 411 16.24 -3.10 -21.17
CA TYR A 411 16.85 -4.05 -20.24
C TYR A 411 16.00 -5.30 -20.06
N GLN A 412 16.63 -6.37 -19.55
CA GLN A 412 16.00 -7.61 -19.15
C GLN A 412 16.81 -8.28 -18.03
N PRO A 413 16.19 -9.16 -17.22
CA PRO A 413 16.91 -9.94 -16.20
C PRO A 413 18.00 -10.84 -16.81
N ASN A 414 18.87 -11.37 -15.94
CA ASN A 414 19.92 -12.36 -16.22
C ASN A 414 21.00 -11.83 -17.18
N GLY A 415 21.96 -11.10 -16.63
CA GLY A 415 23.02 -10.48 -17.43
C GLY A 415 24.32 -10.22 -16.70
N ALA A 416 25.22 -9.48 -17.34
CA ALA A 416 26.57 -9.24 -16.81
C ALA A 416 26.63 -8.15 -15.73
N TYR A 417 25.60 -7.30 -15.61
CA TYR A 417 25.59 -6.19 -14.67
C TYR A 417 24.86 -6.56 -13.39
N THR A 418 25.48 -6.31 -12.23
CA THR A 418 24.90 -6.62 -10.92
C THR A 418 24.48 -5.35 -10.21
N ASP A 419 23.28 -5.33 -9.65
CA ASP A 419 22.78 -4.21 -8.86
C ASP A 419 23.13 -4.31 -7.36
N PRO A 420 22.85 -3.27 -6.54
CA PRO A 420 23.17 -3.28 -5.11
C PRO A 420 22.50 -4.41 -4.31
N TYR A 421 21.46 -5.05 -4.87
CA TYR A 421 20.70 -6.12 -4.23
C TYR A 421 21.11 -7.51 -4.73
N GLY A 422 22.10 -7.59 -5.62
CA GLY A 422 22.62 -8.83 -6.18
C GLY A 422 21.83 -9.37 -7.38
N GLN A 423 20.85 -8.62 -7.89
CA GLN A 423 20.13 -9.00 -9.11
C GLN A 423 21.01 -8.71 -10.32
N THR A 424 20.82 -9.47 -11.40
CA THR A 424 21.64 -9.33 -12.62
C THR A 424 20.82 -8.93 -13.83
N TRP A 425 21.40 -8.08 -14.67
CA TRP A 425 20.70 -7.39 -15.74
C TRP A 425 21.55 -7.33 -17.01
N THR A 426 20.89 -7.46 -18.15
CA THR A 426 21.43 -7.11 -19.47
C THR A 426 20.70 -5.85 -19.93
N PHE A 427 21.43 -4.84 -20.40
CA PHE A 427 20.82 -3.61 -20.92
C PHE A 427 21.57 -3.00 -22.10
N ASN A 428 20.87 -2.16 -22.86
CA ASN A 428 21.39 -1.36 -23.95
C ASN A 428 20.79 0.06 -23.90
N GLY A 429 21.52 1.04 -24.44
CA GLY A 429 21.13 2.45 -24.42
C GLY A 429 21.68 3.21 -23.22
N ASP A 430 21.05 4.35 -22.89
CA ASP A 430 21.58 5.30 -21.91
C ASP A 430 21.04 5.05 -20.49
N PRO A 431 21.83 4.50 -19.56
CA PRO A 431 21.37 4.20 -18.19
C PRO A 431 20.97 5.44 -17.39
N ARG A 432 21.38 6.65 -17.83
CA ARG A 432 20.99 7.92 -17.18
C ARG A 432 19.50 8.22 -17.30
N LEU A 433 18.77 7.56 -18.21
CA LEU A 433 17.30 7.64 -18.27
C LEU A 433 16.63 7.14 -16.99
N LEU A 434 17.26 6.18 -16.31
CA LEU A 434 16.82 5.64 -15.03
C LEU A 434 17.71 6.10 -13.87
N ASP A 435 18.46 7.19 -14.08
CA ASP A 435 19.41 7.75 -13.12
C ASP A 435 20.37 6.69 -12.53
N MET A 436 20.88 5.81 -13.40
CA MET A 436 21.82 4.76 -13.03
C MET A 436 23.24 5.11 -13.45
N THR A 437 24.19 4.79 -12.58
CA THR A 437 25.63 4.82 -12.89
C THR A 437 26.21 3.42 -12.92
N ILE A 438 27.11 3.16 -13.88
CA ILE A 438 27.73 1.84 -14.07
C ILE A 438 29.24 1.96 -13.88
N LYS A 439 29.81 1.15 -12.99
CA LYS A 439 31.26 1.05 -12.78
C LYS A 439 31.65 -0.41 -12.55
N ASN A 440 32.59 -0.94 -13.32
CA ASN A 440 33.08 -2.33 -13.19
C ASN A 440 31.93 -3.36 -13.15
N ASN A 441 30.98 -3.27 -14.08
CA ASN A 441 29.76 -4.11 -14.14
C ASN A 441 28.85 -4.03 -12.88
N ARG A 442 29.01 -3.01 -12.03
CA ARG A 442 28.15 -2.75 -10.88
C ARG A 442 27.26 -1.55 -11.15
N ILE A 443 25.97 -1.72 -10.89
CA ILE A 443 24.96 -0.66 -10.98
C ILE A 443 24.89 0.07 -9.64
N THR A 444 24.70 1.38 -9.69
CA THR A 444 24.23 2.17 -8.54
C THR A 444 23.01 2.98 -8.98
N TYR A 445 21.99 2.99 -8.14
CA TYR A 445 20.75 3.71 -8.38
C TYR A 445 20.83 5.12 -7.77
N GLY A 446 20.37 6.13 -8.52
CA GLY A 446 20.11 7.48 -8.02
C GLY A 446 18.65 7.63 -7.58
N LYS A 447 17.92 8.56 -8.22
CA LYS A 447 16.53 8.93 -7.89
C LYS A 447 15.51 7.79 -7.92
N TYR A 448 15.82 6.66 -8.55
CA TYR A 448 14.88 5.56 -8.74
C TYR A 448 15.45 4.28 -8.11
N PRO A 449 15.25 4.06 -6.79
CA PRO A 449 15.80 2.90 -6.09
C PRO A 449 15.14 1.60 -6.57
N ASP A 450 15.96 0.57 -6.82
CA ASP A 450 15.57 -0.75 -7.35
C ASP A 450 14.71 -0.70 -8.62
N VAL A 451 14.93 0.32 -9.45
CA VAL A 451 14.05 0.62 -10.59
C VAL A 451 13.92 -0.51 -11.60
N LEU A 452 14.98 -1.28 -11.84
CA LEU A 452 14.96 -2.35 -12.83
C LEU A 452 13.98 -3.46 -12.43
N ALA A 453 14.07 -3.94 -11.18
CA ALA A 453 13.19 -4.97 -10.65
C ALA A 453 11.74 -4.48 -10.48
N ARG A 454 11.58 -3.30 -9.90
CA ARG A 454 10.27 -2.69 -9.61
C ARG A 454 9.47 -2.41 -10.88
N LEU A 455 10.10 -1.81 -11.89
CA LEU A 455 9.44 -1.54 -13.19
C LEU A 455 9.22 -2.81 -14.01
N TYR A 456 10.14 -3.78 -13.95
CA TYR A 456 9.93 -5.10 -14.53
C TYR A 456 8.72 -5.80 -13.91
N GLY A 457 8.58 -5.70 -12.58
CA GLY A 457 7.44 -6.18 -11.81
C GLY A 457 6.12 -5.63 -12.34
N ALA A 458 6.00 -4.30 -12.43
CA ALA A 458 4.79 -3.66 -12.92
C ALA A 458 4.45 -4.05 -14.37
N LEU A 459 5.44 -4.10 -15.28
CA LEU A 459 5.22 -4.43 -16.70
C LEU A 459 4.96 -5.92 -16.99
N ASN A 460 5.11 -6.79 -15.98
CA ASN A 460 4.81 -8.21 -16.05
C ASN A 460 3.76 -8.64 -15.02
N SER A 461 3.08 -7.68 -14.40
CA SER A 461 2.19 -7.95 -13.25
C SER A 461 0.88 -8.65 -13.64
N HIS A 462 0.38 -8.39 -14.84
CA HIS A 462 -0.88 -8.94 -15.31
C HIS A 462 -0.92 -8.94 -16.84
N GLU A 463 -1.83 -9.73 -17.39
CA GLU A 463 -2.06 -9.83 -18.84
C GLU A 463 -2.55 -8.50 -19.43
N GLY A 464 -1.98 -8.12 -20.57
CA GLY A 464 -2.43 -6.98 -21.34
C GLY A 464 -1.32 -6.39 -22.19
N ARG A 465 -1.69 -5.43 -23.04
CA ARG A 465 -0.75 -4.60 -23.80
C ARG A 465 -0.85 -3.19 -23.26
N TYR A 466 0.15 -2.75 -22.51
CA TYR A 466 0.10 -1.44 -21.85
C TYR A 466 1.45 -0.74 -21.79
N VAL A 467 1.36 0.58 -21.66
CA VAL A 467 2.46 1.48 -21.32
C VAL A 467 2.30 1.87 -19.85
N VAL A 468 3.40 1.84 -19.10
CA VAL A 468 3.50 2.42 -17.76
C VAL A 468 4.10 3.81 -17.88
N VAL A 469 3.50 4.80 -17.22
CA VAL A 469 4.07 6.15 -17.10
C VAL A 469 4.16 6.57 -15.65
N THR A 470 5.18 7.36 -15.34
CA THR A 470 5.28 8.11 -14.08
C THR A 470 5.47 9.61 -14.36
N VAL A 471 5.16 10.43 -13.36
CA VAL A 471 5.38 11.88 -13.41
C VAL A 471 6.33 12.34 -12.31
N ARG A 472 7.11 13.38 -12.60
CA ARG A 472 8.03 14.02 -11.65
C ARG A 472 7.31 14.53 -10.39
N PRO A 473 8.02 14.66 -9.25
CA PRO A 473 7.49 15.32 -8.06
C PRO A 473 6.89 16.69 -8.37
N GLY A 474 5.90 17.12 -7.59
CA GLY A 474 5.13 18.35 -7.85
C GLY A 474 3.87 18.15 -8.69
N HIS A 475 3.68 16.96 -9.28
CA HIS A 475 2.66 16.72 -10.30
C HIS A 475 1.90 15.42 -10.07
N GLU A 476 0.71 15.33 -10.63
CA GLU A 476 -0.16 14.15 -10.61
C GLU A 476 -0.73 13.85 -11.99
N LEU A 477 -0.99 12.57 -12.26
CA LEU A 477 -1.68 12.12 -13.46
C LEU A 477 -3.17 11.99 -13.18
N ILE A 478 -3.99 12.55 -14.06
CA ILE A 478 -5.45 12.49 -13.93
C ILE A 478 -6.09 11.94 -15.21
N THR A 479 -7.28 11.38 -15.03
CA THR A 479 -8.21 11.02 -16.10
C THR A 479 -9.61 11.53 -15.75
N GLU A 480 -10.66 10.89 -16.27
CA GLU A 480 -12.03 11.18 -15.90
C GLU A 480 -12.25 11.04 -14.39
N SER A 481 -12.65 12.12 -13.73
CA SER A 481 -13.06 12.16 -12.32
C SER A 481 -11.98 11.84 -11.27
N SER A 482 -10.72 11.64 -11.64
CA SER A 482 -9.64 11.35 -10.68
C SER A 482 -9.59 12.33 -9.51
N PRO A 483 -9.24 11.87 -8.29
CA PRO A 483 -8.89 12.76 -7.20
C PRO A 483 -7.69 13.63 -7.58
N THR A 484 -7.56 14.77 -6.90
CA THR A 484 -6.42 15.68 -7.07
C THR A 484 -6.04 16.24 -5.73
N HIS A 485 -4.75 16.21 -5.40
CA HIS A 485 -4.23 16.60 -4.10
C HIS A 485 -3.50 17.94 -4.15
N ILE A 486 -4.10 18.92 -4.83
CA ILE A 486 -3.54 20.27 -5.04
C ILE A 486 -3.14 20.92 -3.71
N GLY A 487 -1.88 21.35 -3.60
CA GLY A 487 -1.29 21.93 -2.39
C GLY A 487 -1.03 20.93 -1.26
N GLY A 488 -1.29 19.64 -1.50
CA GLY A 488 -1.06 18.55 -0.58
C GLY A 488 0.09 17.65 -1.05
N ALA A 489 -0.14 16.34 -1.04
CA ALA A 489 0.85 15.35 -1.45
C ALA A 489 0.23 14.19 -2.25
N ALA A 490 1.08 13.51 -3.02
CA ALA A 490 0.73 12.36 -3.83
C ALA A 490 1.93 11.42 -4.01
N HIS A 491 1.65 10.17 -4.33
CA HIS A 491 2.64 9.11 -4.47
C HIS A 491 2.34 8.18 -5.65
N GLY A 492 2.93 6.99 -5.68
CA GLY A 492 2.72 5.96 -6.69
C GLY A 492 3.87 5.81 -7.68
N SER A 493 4.84 6.73 -7.71
CA SER A 493 5.94 6.70 -8.68
C SER A 493 7.13 5.83 -8.24
N LEU A 494 8.12 5.70 -9.14
CA LEU A 494 9.41 5.04 -8.86
C LEU A 494 10.39 5.96 -8.12
N HIS A 495 10.10 7.26 -8.01
CA HIS A 495 11.03 8.23 -7.46
C HIS A 495 11.27 7.96 -5.96
N GLU A 496 12.48 8.20 -5.48
CA GLU A 496 12.90 7.93 -4.10
C GLU A 496 12.00 8.57 -3.05
N VAL A 497 11.40 9.73 -3.34
CA VAL A 497 10.49 10.45 -2.43
C VAL A 497 9.18 9.69 -2.19
N ASP A 498 8.78 8.83 -3.12
CA ASP A 498 7.62 7.93 -2.95
C ASP A 498 8.05 6.56 -2.44
N SER A 499 9.31 6.19 -2.68
CA SER A 499 9.79 4.82 -2.59
C SER A 499 10.58 4.51 -1.33
N LEU A 500 11.10 5.50 -0.63
CA LEU A 500 11.92 5.31 0.57
C LEU A 500 11.11 5.59 1.84
N VAL A 501 11.09 4.61 2.74
CA VAL A 501 10.34 4.66 4.00
C VAL A 501 11.23 4.32 5.21
N PRO A 502 10.93 4.85 6.40
CA PRO A 502 11.64 4.53 7.61
C PRO A 502 11.22 3.15 8.16
N LEU A 503 12.14 2.51 8.87
CA LEU A 503 11.95 1.25 9.59
C LEU A 503 12.65 1.33 10.96
N VAL A 504 11.90 1.09 12.03
CA VAL A 504 12.38 0.98 13.40
C VAL A 504 12.29 -0.48 13.83
N VAL A 505 13.37 -1.03 14.35
CA VAL A 505 13.46 -2.43 14.82
C VAL A 505 13.93 -2.46 16.27
N THR A 506 13.12 -3.00 17.17
CA THR A 506 13.41 -3.07 18.61
C THR A 506 13.17 -4.48 19.14
N GLY A 507 13.98 -4.92 20.12
CA GLY A 507 13.85 -6.25 20.72
C GLY A 507 14.48 -7.40 19.92
N THR A 508 15.24 -7.10 18.86
CA THR A 508 16.06 -8.09 18.12
C THR A 508 17.33 -7.46 17.57
N THR A 509 18.36 -8.29 17.37
CA THR A 509 19.65 -7.90 16.78
C THR A 509 19.82 -8.34 15.32
N THR A 510 18.84 -9.05 14.75
CA THR A 510 18.84 -9.43 13.32
C THR A 510 18.13 -8.38 12.48
N GLY A 511 18.30 -8.46 11.16
CA GLY A 511 17.65 -7.56 10.20
C GLY A 511 17.35 -8.27 8.88
N PRO A 512 16.64 -7.61 7.96
CA PRO A 512 16.42 -8.14 6.63
C PRO A 512 17.73 -8.20 5.84
N LYS A 513 17.76 -9.06 4.82
CA LYS A 513 18.97 -9.27 3.99
C LYS A 513 19.40 -7.98 3.30
N THR A 514 18.43 -7.22 2.81
CA THR A 514 18.62 -5.87 2.29
C THR A 514 17.47 -4.98 2.75
N LEU A 515 17.61 -3.66 2.63
CA LEU A 515 16.59 -2.69 3.02
C LEU A 515 15.55 -2.52 1.91
N ARG A 516 14.78 -3.59 1.63
CA ARG A 516 13.66 -3.59 0.69
C ARG A 516 12.46 -4.32 1.31
N ILE A 517 11.25 -3.81 1.06
CA ILE A 517 10.01 -4.43 1.57
C ILE A 517 9.87 -5.88 1.09
N VAL A 518 10.29 -6.17 -0.16
CA VAL A 518 10.27 -7.53 -0.73
C VAL A 518 11.08 -8.54 0.09
N ASP A 519 12.12 -8.11 0.80
CA ASP A 519 12.99 -9.00 1.59
C ASP A 519 12.52 -9.15 3.06
N LEU A 520 11.44 -8.47 3.46
CA LEU A 520 10.96 -8.50 4.85
C LEU A 520 10.30 -9.82 5.21
N LYS A 521 9.55 -10.45 4.28
CA LYS A 521 8.88 -11.73 4.53
C LYS A 521 9.87 -12.80 5.02
N ASP A 522 10.97 -12.98 4.31
CA ASP A 522 12.00 -13.97 4.67
C ASP A 522 12.57 -13.73 6.06
N TRP A 523 12.75 -12.46 6.43
CA TRP A 523 13.24 -12.10 7.75
C TRP A 523 12.20 -12.34 8.85
N LEU A 524 10.94 -11.97 8.62
CA LEU A 524 9.83 -12.21 9.54
C LEU A 524 9.60 -13.72 9.76
N LEU A 525 9.75 -14.54 8.71
CA LEU A 525 9.70 -15.99 8.82
C LEU A 525 10.80 -16.50 9.75
N ARG A 526 12.06 -16.08 9.57
CA ARG A 526 13.16 -16.46 10.47
C ARG A 526 12.88 -16.06 11.91
N LEU A 527 12.46 -14.81 12.15
CA LEU A 527 12.15 -14.31 13.49
C LEU A 527 11.07 -15.11 14.23
N THR A 528 10.20 -15.81 13.51
CA THR A 528 9.04 -16.51 14.08
C THR A 528 9.22 -18.03 14.15
N THR A 529 10.29 -18.55 13.55
CA THR A 529 10.59 -19.99 13.50
C THR A 529 11.91 -20.39 14.16
N GLU A 530 12.86 -19.45 14.29
CA GLU A 530 14.15 -19.61 14.98
C GLU A 530 14.05 -19.10 16.43
#